data_AF-A0A967CVV4-F1
#
_entry.id   AF-A0A967CVV4-F1
#
_cell.length_a   1.000
_cell.length_b   1.000
_cell.length_c   1.000
_cell.angle_alpha   90.00
_cell.angle_beta   90.00
_cell.angle_gamma   90.00
#
_symmetry.space_group_name_H-M   'P 1'
#
loop_
_entity.id
_entity.type
_entity.pdbx_description
1 polymer ?
#
loop_
_entity_poly.entity_id
_entity_poly.type
_entity_poly.pdbx_seq_one_letter_code
_entity_poly.pdbx_strand_id
1 'polypeptide(L)'
;EAIVHPLVHSRQRKFLRGAALAGEPLVVLDIPLLFEGLGERRVDATLVVSAPAFLQRRRVMARPGMTAEKLAGILRLQVPDALKRRKASLVIPTGLGLAPTRAALAAAVARLKRYSGRFWPPNPWRERFTAQLARARRK
;
A
#
# COMPACT_ATOMS: atom_id res chain seq x y z
N GLU A 1 3.02 -6.72 18.70
CA GLU A 1 3.24 -5.76 17.57
C GLU A 1 3.92 -4.42 17.95
N ALA A 2 4.41 -4.24 19.18
CA ALA A 2 5.01 -2.97 19.63
C ALA A 2 6.50 -2.77 19.22
N ILE A 3 7.22 -3.84 18.84
CA ILE A 3 8.68 -3.82 18.61
C ILE A 3 9.05 -3.80 17.12
N VAL A 4 8.26 -4.45 16.26
CA VAL A 4 8.53 -4.47 14.81
C VAL A 4 8.25 -3.11 14.18
N HIS A 5 7.23 -2.41 14.68
CA HIS A 5 6.76 -1.16 14.12
C HIS A 5 7.82 -0.03 14.16
N PRO A 6 8.54 0.24 15.28
CA PRO A 6 9.54 1.32 15.33
C PRO A 6 10.73 1.13 14.38
N LEU A 7 11.27 -0.09 14.27
CA LEU A 7 12.40 -0.40 13.40
C LEU A 7 12.02 -0.31 11.92
N VAL A 8 10.83 -0.79 11.56
CA VAL A 8 10.29 -0.66 10.20
C VAL A 8 10.07 0.80 9.84
N HIS A 9 9.50 1.63 10.73
CA HIS A 9 9.35 3.07 10.48
C HIS A 9 10.69 3.79 10.37
N SER A 10 11.67 3.42 11.18
CA SER A 10 13.01 4.01 11.11
C SER A 10 13.67 3.72 9.77
N ARG A 11 13.63 2.45 9.31
CA ARG A 11 14.15 2.06 7.99
C ARG A 11 13.39 2.75 6.86
N GLN A 12 12.07 2.78 6.92
CA GLN A 12 11.24 3.49 5.92
C GLN A 12 11.61 4.98 5.85
N ARG A 13 11.77 5.66 7.00
CA ARG A 13 12.19 7.07 7.01
C ARG A 13 13.59 7.26 6.43
N LYS A 14 14.55 6.41 6.77
CA LYS A 14 15.90 6.47 6.20
C LYS A 14 15.86 6.30 4.67
N PHE A 15 15.08 5.34 4.18
CA PHE A 15 14.87 5.12 2.75
C PHE A 15 14.27 6.35 2.05
N LEU A 16 13.20 6.92 2.61
CA LEU A 16 12.57 8.13 2.06
C LEU A 16 13.52 9.35 2.07
N ARG A 17 14.33 9.51 3.12
CA ARG A 17 15.37 10.56 3.16
C ARG A 17 16.42 10.36 2.08
N GLY A 18 16.93 9.14 1.93
CA GLY A 18 17.92 8.82 0.90
C GLY A 18 17.40 9.12 -0.51
N ALA A 19 16.18 8.68 -0.82
CA ALA A 19 15.55 8.96 -2.11
C ALA A 19 15.32 10.46 -2.34
N ALA A 20 14.88 11.20 -1.32
CA ALA A 20 14.71 12.64 -1.43
C ALA A 20 16.04 13.39 -1.66
N LEU A 21 17.11 12.98 -0.99
CA LEU A 21 18.46 13.52 -1.21
C LEU A 21 18.99 13.20 -2.61
N ALA A 22 18.61 12.05 -3.17
CA ALA A 22 18.93 11.67 -4.55
C ALA A 22 18.06 12.39 -5.60
N GLY A 23 17.10 13.22 -5.20
CA GLY A 23 16.21 13.93 -6.13
C GLY A 23 15.17 13.01 -6.80
N GLU A 24 14.87 11.84 -6.21
CA GLU A 24 13.90 10.91 -6.79
C GLU A 24 12.49 11.52 -6.78
N PRO A 25 11.81 11.61 -7.95
CA PRO A 25 10.51 12.25 -8.05
C PRO A 25 9.36 11.37 -7.52
N LEU A 26 9.62 10.08 -7.28
CA LEU A 26 8.61 9.12 -6.82
C LEU A 26 9.28 7.98 -6.04
N VAL A 27 8.69 7.63 -4.89
CA VAL A 27 9.09 6.47 -4.10
C VAL A 27 7.89 5.56 -3.89
N VAL A 28 8.08 4.25 -4.08
CA VAL A 28 7.05 3.24 -3.88
C VAL A 28 7.32 2.46 -2.60
N LEU A 29 6.29 2.35 -1.76
CA LEU A 29 6.32 1.53 -0.55
C LEU A 29 5.37 0.35 -0.74
N ASP A 30 5.92 -0.87 -0.82
CA ASP A 30 5.11 -2.08 -0.89
C ASP A 30 4.70 -2.50 0.54
N ILE A 31 3.42 -2.31 0.87
CA ILE A 31 2.87 -2.50 2.21
C ILE A 31 1.62 -3.40 2.12
N PRO A 32 1.73 -4.70 2.47
CA PRO A 32 0.63 -5.66 2.32
C PRO A 32 -0.65 -5.32 3.09
N LEU A 33 -0.51 -4.75 4.29
CA LEU A 33 -1.62 -4.41 5.20
C LEU A 33 -1.82 -2.89 5.33
N LEU A 34 -1.67 -2.17 4.20
CA LEU A 34 -1.72 -0.71 4.19
C LEU A 34 -3.06 -0.18 4.72
N PHE A 35 -4.18 -0.70 4.22
CA PHE A 35 -5.52 -0.19 4.52
C PHE A 35 -6.05 -0.65 5.87
N GLU A 36 -5.58 -1.81 6.33
CA GLU A 36 -5.88 -2.40 7.62
C GLU A 36 -5.30 -1.55 8.75
N GLY A 37 -4.09 -1.01 8.55
CA GLY A 37 -3.41 -0.13 9.50
C GLY A 37 -3.66 1.37 9.34
N LEU A 38 -4.63 1.79 8.51
CA LEU A 38 -4.85 3.19 8.13
C LEU A 38 -3.60 3.88 7.52
N GLY A 39 -2.71 3.08 6.94
CA GLY A 39 -1.45 3.53 6.37
C GLY A 39 -1.62 4.41 5.14
N GLU A 40 -2.77 4.34 4.46
CA GLU A 40 -3.12 5.21 3.33
C GLU A 40 -3.11 6.70 3.70
N ARG A 41 -3.24 7.02 4.99
CA ARG A 41 -3.19 8.40 5.51
C ARG A 41 -1.78 8.95 5.67
N ARG A 42 -0.75 8.18 5.33
CA ARG A 42 0.67 8.53 5.51
C ARG A 42 1.44 8.53 4.19
N VAL A 43 0.73 8.49 3.07
CA VAL A 43 1.29 8.44 1.71
C VAL A 43 0.53 9.42 0.82
N ASP A 44 1.20 9.96 -0.18
CA ASP A 44 0.63 10.98 -1.07
C ASP A 44 -0.43 10.42 -2.03
N ALA A 45 -0.32 9.12 -2.33
CA ALA A 45 -1.25 8.37 -3.15
C ALA A 45 -1.19 6.87 -2.80
N THR A 46 -2.25 6.15 -3.16
CA THR A 46 -2.32 4.69 -3.05
C THR A 46 -2.56 4.03 -4.41
N LEU A 47 -1.83 2.96 -4.67
CA LEU A 47 -1.92 2.15 -5.87
C LEU A 47 -2.38 0.74 -5.51
N VAL A 48 -3.60 0.36 -5.90
CA VAL A 48 -4.13 -0.99 -5.64
C VAL A 48 -3.98 -1.84 -6.89
N VAL A 49 -3.23 -2.92 -6.79
CA VAL A 49 -3.07 -3.91 -7.85
C VAL A 49 -4.12 -5.00 -7.66
N SER A 50 -5.04 -5.16 -8.62
CA SER A 50 -6.21 -6.05 -8.46
C SER A 50 -6.48 -6.91 -9.69
N ALA A 51 -7.09 -8.07 -9.46
CA ALA A 51 -7.59 -8.98 -10.49
C ALA A 51 -8.99 -9.49 -10.08
N PRO A 52 -9.79 -10.04 -11.01
CA PRO A 52 -11.02 -10.75 -10.66
C PRO A 52 -10.80 -11.82 -9.57
N ALA A 53 -11.76 -11.98 -8.65
CA ALA A 53 -11.62 -12.84 -7.48
C ALA A 53 -11.27 -14.30 -7.84
N PHE A 54 -11.83 -14.83 -8.92
CA PHE A 54 -11.51 -16.18 -9.39
C PHE A 54 -10.05 -16.33 -9.82
N LEU A 55 -9.47 -15.31 -10.48
CA LEU A 55 -8.05 -15.29 -10.86
C LEU A 55 -7.15 -15.15 -9.64
N GLN A 56 -7.53 -14.31 -8.67
CA GLN A 56 -6.79 -14.17 -7.41
C GLN A 56 -6.73 -15.51 -6.69
N ARG A 57 -7.88 -16.17 -6.50
CA ARG A 57 -7.98 -17.50 -5.87
C ARG A 57 -7.11 -18.52 -6.62
N ARG A 58 -7.25 -18.61 -7.94
CA ARG A 58 -6.45 -19.54 -8.77
C ARG A 58 -4.95 -19.33 -8.57
N ARG A 59 -4.48 -18.07 -8.59
CA ARG A 59 -3.06 -17.73 -8.42
C ARG A 59 -2.54 -18.01 -7.02
N VAL A 60 -3.35 -17.75 -5.99
CA VAL A 60 -2.95 -18.03 -4.60
C VAL A 60 -2.90 -19.52 -4.32
N MET A 61 -3.90 -20.28 -4.79
CA MET A 61 -3.95 -21.73 -4.60
C MET A 61 -2.84 -22.48 -5.33
N ALA A 62 -2.28 -21.91 -6.40
CA ALA A 62 -1.13 -22.48 -7.11
C ALA A 62 0.21 -22.31 -6.35
N ARG A 63 0.24 -21.54 -5.25
CA ARG A 63 1.47 -21.35 -4.46
C ARG A 63 1.70 -22.55 -3.54
N PRO A 64 2.96 -23.01 -3.37
CA PRO A 64 3.26 -24.08 -2.43
C PRO A 64 2.74 -23.81 -1.01
N GLY A 65 2.11 -24.80 -0.40
CA GLY A 65 1.61 -24.71 0.98
C GLY A 65 0.38 -23.81 1.18
N MET A 66 -0.42 -23.58 0.13
CA MET A 66 -1.72 -22.90 0.22
C MET A 66 -2.88 -23.89 0.23
N THR A 67 -3.80 -23.69 1.18
CA THR A 67 -5.09 -24.41 1.27
C THR A 67 -6.25 -23.42 1.25
N ALA A 68 -7.48 -23.90 1.04
CA ALA A 68 -8.67 -23.05 1.04
C ALA A 68 -8.91 -22.40 2.41
N GLU A 69 -8.62 -23.13 3.49
CA GLU A 69 -8.74 -22.69 4.88
C GLU A 69 -7.72 -21.60 5.18
N LYS A 70 -6.46 -21.78 4.74
CA LYS A 70 -5.41 -20.77 4.89
C LYS A 70 -5.73 -19.51 4.10
N LEU A 71 -6.25 -19.63 2.88
CA LEU A 71 -6.71 -18.49 2.10
C LEU A 71 -7.86 -17.76 2.81
N ALA A 72 -8.85 -18.49 3.34
CA ALA A 72 -9.96 -17.90 4.09
C ALA A 72 -9.47 -17.16 5.34
N GLY A 73 -8.50 -17.73 6.07
CA GLY A 73 -7.85 -17.08 7.21
C GLY A 73 -7.16 -15.77 6.83
N ILE A 74 -6.40 -15.76 5.74
CA ILE A 74 -5.75 -14.54 5.22
C ILE A 74 -6.78 -13.47 4.86
N LEU A 75 -7.85 -13.85 4.15
CA LEU A 75 -8.89 -12.91 3.72
C LEU A 75 -9.63 -12.26 4.89
N ARG A 76 -9.82 -12.97 6.01
CA ARG A 76 -10.47 -12.44 7.23
C ARG A 76 -9.66 -11.31 7.89
N LEU A 77 -8.34 -11.31 7.73
CA LEU A 77 -7.46 -10.30 8.31
C LEU A 77 -7.27 -9.08 7.41
N GLN A 78 -7.84 -9.09 6.20
CA GLN A 78 -7.64 -8.06 5.20
C GLN A 78 -8.90 -7.26 4.93
N VAL A 79 -8.72 -5.98 4.60
CA VAL A 79 -9.79 -5.17 4.02
C VAL A 79 -10.17 -5.78 2.65
N PRO A 80 -11.46 -6.00 2.37
CA PRO A 80 -11.93 -6.52 1.08
C PRO A 80 -11.39 -5.73 -0.11
N ASP A 81 -10.99 -6.43 -1.18
CA ASP A 81 -10.44 -5.83 -2.41
C ASP A 81 -11.35 -4.73 -2.98
N ALA A 82 -12.67 -4.94 -2.98
CA ALA A 82 -13.63 -3.94 -3.45
C ALA A 82 -13.54 -2.63 -2.65
N LEU A 83 -13.31 -2.71 -1.34
CA LEU A 83 -13.12 -1.53 -0.49
C LEU A 83 -11.73 -0.90 -0.71
N LYS A 84 -10.68 -1.71 -0.90
CA LYS A 84 -9.34 -1.21 -1.28
C LYS A 84 -9.41 -0.42 -2.58
N ARG A 85 -10.05 -0.96 -3.62
CA ARG A 85 -10.24 -0.30 -4.91
C ARG A 85 -11.01 1.02 -4.81
N ARG A 86 -12.06 1.09 -3.98
CA ARG A 86 -12.83 2.33 -3.74
C ARG A 86 -12.02 3.41 -3.02
N LYS A 87 -11.10 3.02 -2.13
CA LYS A 87 -10.25 3.96 -1.37
C LYS A 87 -8.97 4.35 -2.11
N ALA A 88 -8.60 3.62 -3.15
CA ALA A 88 -7.34 3.80 -3.86
C ALA A 88 -7.31 5.09 -4.67
N SER A 89 -6.15 5.73 -4.77
CA SER A 89 -5.96 6.83 -5.73
C SER A 89 -5.98 6.31 -7.16
N LEU A 90 -5.39 5.13 -7.39
CA LEU A 90 -5.29 4.46 -8.68
C LEU A 90 -5.43 2.95 -8.50
N VAL A 91 -6.07 2.28 -9.47
CA VAL A 91 -6.20 0.82 -9.51
C VAL A 91 -5.52 0.27 -10.76
N ILE A 92 -4.62 -0.69 -10.59
CA ILE A 92 -3.92 -1.39 -11.68
C ILE A 92 -4.57 -2.76 -11.91
N PRO A 93 -5.23 -2.99 -13.06
CA PRO A 93 -5.78 -4.28 -13.38
C PRO A 93 -4.66 -5.27 -13.77
N THR A 94 -4.73 -6.49 -13.24
CA THR A 94 -3.79 -7.59 -13.55
C THR A 94 -4.50 -8.84 -14.08
N GLY A 95 -5.75 -8.68 -14.50
CA GLY A 95 -6.57 -9.77 -15.05
C GLY A 95 -6.33 -10.06 -16.54
N LEU A 96 -5.80 -9.08 -17.29
CA LEU A 96 -5.70 -9.12 -18.75
C LEU A 96 -4.29 -9.48 -19.27
N GLY A 97 -3.40 -9.95 -18.40
CA GLY A 97 -2.01 -10.27 -18.75
C GLY A 97 -1.03 -9.12 -18.54
N LEU A 98 0.23 -9.37 -18.91
CA LEU A 98 1.36 -8.50 -18.55
C LEU A 98 1.38 -7.19 -19.33
N ALA A 99 1.10 -7.21 -20.63
CA ALA A 99 1.16 -6.01 -21.46
C ALA A 99 0.14 -4.93 -21.03
N PRO A 100 -1.17 -5.23 -20.82
CA PRO A 100 -2.12 -4.25 -20.31
C PRO A 100 -1.77 -3.75 -18.91
N THR A 101 -1.26 -4.64 -18.05
CA THR A 101 -0.80 -4.28 -16.70
C THR A 101 0.34 -3.27 -16.76
N ARG A 102 1.34 -3.50 -17.62
CA ARG A 102 2.50 -2.61 -17.80
C ARG A 102 2.08 -1.24 -18.34
N ALA A 103 1.17 -1.21 -19.31
CA ALA A 103 0.62 0.03 -19.84
C ALA A 103 -0.10 0.85 -18.76
N ALA A 104 -0.97 0.20 -17.97
CA ALA A 104 -1.67 0.84 -16.85
C ALA A 104 -0.69 1.35 -15.78
N LEU A 105 0.35 0.59 -15.46
CA LEU A 105 1.38 0.98 -14.50
C LEU A 105 2.18 2.18 -15.01
N ALA A 106 2.59 2.19 -16.28
CA ALA A 106 3.32 3.31 -16.88
C ALA A 106 2.49 4.61 -16.83
N ALA A 107 1.20 4.53 -17.18
CA ALA A 107 0.28 5.66 -17.09
C ALA A 107 0.10 6.15 -15.64
N ALA A 108 0.00 5.22 -14.68
CA ALA A 108 -0.09 5.55 -13.26
C ALA A 108 1.18 6.26 -12.76
N VAL A 109 2.37 5.75 -13.09
CA VAL A 109 3.65 6.37 -12.71
C VAL A 109 3.77 7.77 -13.30
N ALA A 110 3.44 7.95 -14.58
CA ALA A 110 3.47 9.26 -15.24
C ALA A 110 2.54 10.27 -14.55
N ARG A 111 1.34 9.83 -14.13
CA ARG A 111 0.40 10.65 -13.37
C ARG A 111 0.90 10.97 -11.96
N LEU A 112 1.45 9.99 -11.26
CA LEU A 112 1.93 10.14 -9.87
C LEU A 112 3.14 11.07 -9.78
N LYS A 113 4.03 11.08 -10.77
CA LYS A 113 5.17 12.03 -10.83
C LYS A 113 4.74 13.50 -10.89
N ARG A 114 3.47 13.78 -11.20
CA ARG A 114 2.92 15.15 -11.24
C ARG A 114 2.25 15.54 -9.92
N TYR A 115 2.16 14.64 -8.94
CA TYR A 115 1.53 14.94 -7.66
C TYR A 115 2.50 15.74 -6.80
N SER A 116 1.98 16.74 -6.10
CA SER A 116 2.74 17.42 -5.06
C SER A 116 2.75 16.59 -3.79
N GLY A 117 3.93 16.48 -3.16
CA GLY A 117 4.09 15.83 -1.87
C GLY A 117 3.29 16.58 -0.79
N ARG A 118 2.44 15.85 -0.08
CA ARG A 118 1.64 16.33 1.05
C ARG A 118 2.10 15.76 2.39
N PHE A 119 2.65 14.54 2.38
CA PHE A 119 3.07 13.84 3.60
C PHE A 119 4.58 13.80 3.78
N TRP A 120 5.33 13.90 2.69
CA TRP A 120 6.78 14.03 2.69
C TRP A 120 7.19 15.43 2.19
N PRO A 121 8.15 16.13 2.83
CA PRO A 121 8.91 15.74 4.02
C PRO A 121 8.05 15.68 5.31
N PRO A 122 8.47 14.92 6.33
CA PRO A 122 7.68 14.68 7.52
C PRO A 122 7.49 15.99 8.29
N ASN A 123 6.24 16.29 8.63
CA ASN A 123 5.87 17.46 9.43
C ASN A 123 5.59 17.02 10.88
N PRO A 124 6.41 17.44 11.87
CA PRO A 124 6.27 17.02 13.27
C PRO A 124 4.88 17.30 13.88
N TRP A 125 4.21 18.38 13.47
CA TRP A 125 2.87 18.72 13.93
C TRP A 125 1.81 17.73 13.40
N ARG A 126 1.90 17.35 12.12
CA ARG A 126 0.98 16.37 11.52
C ARG A 126 1.18 14.97 12.10
N GLU A 127 2.42 14.57 12.36
CA GLU A 127 2.72 13.26 12.92
C GLU A 127 2.12 13.09 14.32
N ARG A 128 2.23 14.12 15.18
CA ARG A 128 1.63 14.12 16.53
C ARG A 128 0.10 13.96 16.46
N PHE A 129 -0.56 14.72 15.59
CA PHE A 129 -2.02 14.66 15.44
C PHE A 129 -2.51 13.28 14.92
N THR A 130 -1.82 12.73 13.91
CA THR A 130 -2.19 11.44 13.31
C THR A 130 -1.99 10.28 14.28
N ALA A 131 -0.91 10.31 15.08
CA ALA A 131 -0.63 9.31 16.10
C ALA A 131 -1.68 9.32 17.24
N GLN A 132 -2.17 10.50 17.61
CA GLN A 132 -3.18 10.67 18.65
C GLN A 132 -4.54 10.09 18.21
N LEU A 133 -4.95 10.31 16.96
CA LEU A 133 -6.16 9.71 16.38
C LEU A 133 -6.06 8.18 16.26
N ALA A 134 -4.89 7.65 15.90
CA ALA A 134 -4.66 6.22 15.81
C ALA A 134 -4.69 5.52 17.18
N ARG A 135 -4.33 6.22 18.27
CA ARG A 135 -4.41 5.72 19.65
C ARG A 135 -5.83 5.76 20.21
N ALA A 136 -6.60 6.80 19.90
CA ALA A 136 -7.96 6.98 20.39
C ALA A 136 -8.96 5.91 19.90
N ARG A 137 -8.66 5.22 18.80
CA ARG A 137 -9.51 4.17 18.19
C ARG A 137 -9.08 2.73 18.49
N ARG A 138 -7.96 2.54 19.21
CA ARG A 138 -7.57 1.22 19.74
C ARG A 138 -8.10 0.97 21.16
N LYS A 139 -8.80 1.97 21.72
CA LYS A 139 -9.68 1.85 22.89
C LYS A 139 -11.11 1.77 22.37
#